data_AF-A0A1M6D730-F1
#
_entry.id   AF-A0A1M6D730-F1
#
_cell.length_a   1.000
_cell.length_b   1.000
_cell.length_c   1.000
_cell.angle_alpha   90.00
_cell.angle_beta   90.00
_cell.angle_gamma   90.00
#
_symmetry.space_group_name_H-M   'P 1'
#
loop_
_entity.id
_entity.type
_entity.pdbx_description
1 polymer ?
#
loop_
_entity_poly.entity_id
_entity_poly.type
_entity_poly.pdbx_seq_one_letter_code
_entity_poly.pdbx_strand_id
1 'polypeptide(L)'
;MDAAMVTAIGALIAGPVAAAAAMYGNRGANRAAREASAVTMYDSLTQRLVAERDKAEADQAKAEARVDVLELEVARLRLLVTQLGGTP
;
A
#
# COMPACT_ATOMS: atom_id res chain seq x y z
N MET A 1 -9.78 6.94 0.57
CA MET A 1 -10.28 6.92 1.96
C MET A 1 -10.89 8.29 2.22
N ASP A 2 -12.19 8.37 2.50
CA ASP A 2 -12.93 9.63 2.60
C ASP A 2 -12.54 10.40 3.88
N ALA A 3 -12.46 11.73 3.82
CA ALA A 3 -11.99 12.61 4.89
C ALA A 3 -12.79 12.43 6.18
N ALA A 4 -14.09 12.11 6.05
CA ALA A 4 -14.97 11.78 7.17
C ALA A 4 -14.46 10.60 8.00
N MET A 5 -13.84 9.60 7.37
CA MET A 5 -13.31 8.42 8.04
C MET A 5 -12.04 8.75 8.83
N VAL A 6 -11.19 9.63 8.30
CA VAL A 6 -9.98 10.10 8.99
C VAL A 6 -10.33 10.99 10.19
N THR A 7 -11.35 11.85 10.05
CA THR A 7 -11.85 12.68 11.16
C THR A 7 -12.54 11.83 12.25
N ALA A 8 -13.30 10.81 11.87
CA ALA A 8 -13.94 9.89 12.81
C ALA A 8 -12.91 9.07 13.61
N ILE A 9 -11.83 8.60 12.97
CA ILE A 9 -10.73 7.89 13.65
C ILE A 9 -9.98 8.84 14.58
N GLY A 10 -9.71 10.08 14.15
CA GLY A 10 -9.10 11.11 15.00
C GLY A 10 -9.93 11.43 16.25
N ALA A 11 -11.25 11.52 16.12
CA ALA A 11 -12.16 11.77 17.23
C ALA A 11 -12.25 10.57 18.21
N LEU A 12 -12.23 9.33 17.69
CA LEU A 12 -12.29 8.12 18.49
C LEU A 12 -11.01 7.89 19.31
N ILE A 13 -9.85 8.32 18.80
CA ILE A 13 -8.56 8.20 19.50
C ILE A 13 -8.34 9.37 20.49
N ALA A 14 -8.77 10.58 20.13
CA ALA A 14 -8.59 11.76 21.00
C ALA A 14 -9.43 11.69 22.29
N GLY A 15 -10.65 11.15 22.23
CA GLY A 15 -11.56 11.05 23.38
C GLY A 15 -11.00 10.24 24.57
N PRO A 16 -10.52 8.99 24.35
CA PRO A 16 -9.92 8.17 25.40
C PRO A 16 -8.63 8.75 25.96
N VAL A 17 -7.80 9.39 25.12
CA VAL A 17 -6.51 9.96 25.55
C VAL A 17 -6.73 11.16 26.47
N ALA A 18 -7.69 12.04 26.17
CA ALA A 18 -8.04 13.16 27.03
C ALA A 18 -8.67 12.71 28.36
N ALA A 19 -9.52 11.68 28.33
CA ALA A 19 -10.13 11.11 29.53
C ALA A 19 -9.10 10.37 30.43
N ALA A 20 -8.17 9.63 29.83
CA ALA A 20 -7.11 8.94 30.55
C ALA A 20 -6.07 9.90 31.16
N ALA A 21 -5.76 11.00 30.46
CA ALA A 21 -4.85 12.04 30.96
C ALA A 21 -5.41 12.76 32.20
N ALA A 22 -6.73 12.95 32.28
CA ALA A 22 -7.39 13.54 33.44
C ALA A 22 -7.42 12.61 34.66
N MET A 23 -7.43 11.28 34.46
CA MET A 23 -7.56 10.29 35.54
C MET A 23 -6.22 9.87 36.20
N TYR A 24 -5.08 9.91 35.49
CA TYR A 24 -3.85 9.21 35.94
C TYR A 24 -2.62 10.09 36.24
N GLY A 25 -2.72 11.41 36.11
CA GLY A 25 -1.59 12.31 36.35
C GLY A 25 -0.42 12.14 35.36
N ASN A 26 0.53 13.08 35.40
CA ASN A 26 1.54 13.33 34.37
C ASN A 26 2.41 12.12 33.93
N ARG A 27 2.56 11.09 34.79
CA ARG A 27 3.31 9.87 34.44
C ARG A 27 2.51 8.86 33.62
N GLY A 28 1.20 8.70 33.89
CA GLY A 28 0.32 7.84 33.10
C GLY A 28 0.04 8.46 31.72
N ALA A 29 -0.11 9.79 31.67
CA ALA A 29 -0.21 10.53 30.42
C ALA A 29 1.01 10.33 29.50
N ASN A 30 2.24 10.35 30.06
CA ASN A 30 3.46 10.11 29.28
C ASN A 30 3.59 8.67 28.76
N ARG A 31 3.11 7.66 29.50
CA ARG A 31 3.09 6.28 29.01
C ARG A 31 2.03 6.10 27.92
N ALA A 32 0.81 6.57 28.16
CA ALA A 32 -0.28 6.53 27.17
C ALA A 32 0.08 7.30 25.89
N ALA A 33 0.74 8.46 25.99
CA ALA A 33 1.20 9.23 24.84
C ALA A 33 2.27 8.49 24.02
N ARG A 34 3.19 7.76 24.68
CA ARG A 34 4.20 6.94 23.99
C ARG A 34 3.55 5.74 23.30
N GLU A 35 2.60 5.09 23.96
CA GLU A 35 1.86 3.96 23.39
C GLU A 35 1.00 4.41 22.21
N ALA A 36 0.29 5.53 22.33
CA ALA A 36 -0.48 6.12 21.23
C ALA A 36 0.42 6.53 20.05
N SER A 37 1.59 7.11 20.33
CA SER A 37 2.58 7.45 19.30
C SER A 37 3.11 6.21 18.58
N ALA A 38 3.43 5.14 19.33
CA ALA A 38 3.86 3.88 18.76
C ALA A 38 2.78 3.25 17.87
N VAL A 39 1.53 3.21 18.32
CA VAL A 39 0.40 2.70 17.52
C VAL A 39 0.22 3.51 16.23
N THR A 40 0.32 4.83 16.31
CA THR A 40 0.22 5.71 15.13
C THR A 40 1.38 5.45 14.15
N MET A 41 2.60 5.27 14.65
CA MET A 41 3.74 4.95 13.81
C MET A 41 3.59 3.57 13.15
N TYR A 42 3.16 2.56 13.89
CA TYR A 42 2.91 1.23 13.32
C TYR A 42 1.83 1.26 12.25
N ASP A 43 0.71 1.96 12.49
CA ASP A 43 -0.35 2.14 11.49
C ASP A 43 0.19 2.80 10.21
N SER A 44 0.99 3.86 10.36
CA SER A 44 1.63 4.52 9.21
C SER A 44 2.58 3.60 8.43
N LEU A 45 3.32 2.72 9.11
CA LEU A 45 4.22 1.75 8.46
C LEU A 45 3.42 0.67 7.74
N THR A 46 2.36 0.16 8.37
CA THR A 46 1.48 -0.83 7.74
C THR A 46 0.81 -0.26 6.50
N GLN A 47 0.32 0.98 6.54
CA GLN A 47 -0.26 1.64 5.37
C GLN A 47 0.77 1.79 4.24
N ARG A 48 2.02 2.17 4.56
CA ARG A 48 3.10 2.26 3.55
C ARG A 48 3.43 0.90 2.94
N LEU A 49 3.52 -0.15 3.75
CA LEU A 49 3.77 -1.52 3.26
C LEU A 49 2.64 -2.03 2.37
N VAL A 50 1.38 -1.75 2.72
CA VAL A 50 0.22 -2.10 1.89
C VAL A 50 0.29 -1.35 0.56
N ALA A 51 0.58 -0.05 0.58
CA ALA A 51 0.71 0.74 -0.65
C ALA A 51 1.86 0.27 -1.54
N GLU A 52 3.00 -0.12 -0.95
CA GLU A 52 4.14 -0.68 -1.69
C GLU A 52 3.81 -2.05 -2.29
N ARG A 53 3.09 -2.92 -1.55
CA ARG A 53 2.60 -4.20 -2.07
C ARG A 53 1.65 -3.98 -3.25
N ASP A 54 0.65 -3.12 -3.09
CA ASP A 54 -0.34 -2.84 -4.14
C ASP A 54 0.33 -2.29 -5.41
N LYS A 55 1.35 -1.44 -5.23
CA LYS A 55 2.16 -0.94 -6.35
C LYS A 55 2.95 -2.07 -7.01
N ALA A 56 3.59 -2.94 -6.25
CA ALA A 56 4.35 -4.06 -6.79
C ALA A 56 3.45 -5.05 -7.57
N GLU A 57 2.26 -5.36 -7.05
CA GLU A 57 1.27 -6.20 -7.73
C GLU A 57 0.80 -5.56 -9.05
N ALA A 58 0.54 -4.25 -9.05
CA ALA A 58 0.16 -3.53 -10.26
C ALA A 58 1.29 -3.48 -11.30
N ASP A 59 2.53 -3.25 -10.86
CA ASP A 59 3.70 -3.24 -11.73
C ASP A 59 3.97 -4.64 -12.32
N GLN A 60 3.78 -5.70 -11.53
CA GLN A 60 3.88 -7.09 -11.98
C GLN A 60 2.82 -7.39 -13.04
N ALA A 61 1.54 -7.10 -12.78
CA ALA A 61 0.47 -7.34 -13.76
C ALA A 61 0.71 -6.59 -15.07
N LYS A 62 1.25 -5.36 -15.00
CA LYS A 62 1.63 -4.58 -16.18
C LYS A 62 2.83 -5.17 -16.93
N ALA A 63 3.79 -5.75 -16.21
CA ALA A 63 4.93 -6.43 -16.81
C ALA A 63 4.51 -7.72 -17.51
N GLU A 64 3.68 -8.55 -16.86
CA GLU A 64 3.12 -9.77 -17.44
C GLU A 64 2.33 -9.46 -18.71
N ALA A 65 1.45 -8.45 -18.69
CA ALA A 65 0.72 -8.02 -19.89
C ALA A 65 1.63 -7.56 -21.04
N ARG A 66 2.79 -6.96 -20.74
CA ARG A 66 3.79 -6.59 -21.77
C ARG A 66 4.49 -7.80 -22.34
N VAL A 67 4.79 -8.80 -21.51
CA VAL A 67 5.38 -10.07 -21.96
C VAL A 67 4.42 -10.75 -22.94
N ASP A 68 3.14 -10.88 -22.58
CA ASP A 68 2.13 -11.49 -23.46
C ASP A 68 2.05 -10.81 -24.83
N VAL A 69 2.07 -9.47 -24.85
CA VAL A 69 2.06 -8.68 -26.10
C VAL A 69 3.32 -8.95 -26.93
N LEU A 70 4.49 -8.96 -26.29
CA LEU A 70 5.76 -9.22 -26.98
C LEU A 70 5.84 -10.66 -27.50
N GLU A 71 5.34 -11.64 -26.76
CA GLU A 71 5.28 -13.03 -27.20
C GLU A 71 4.38 -13.20 -28.43
N LEU A 72 3.22 -12.55 -28.45
CA LEU A 72 2.34 -12.51 -29.62
C LEU A 72 3.01 -11.84 -30.83
N GLU A 73 3.73 -10.74 -30.61
CA GLU A 73 4.44 -10.04 -31.67
C GLU A 73 5.59 -10.87 -32.23
N VAL A 74 6.38 -11.52 -31.37
CA VAL A 74 7.43 -12.46 -31.79
C VAL A 74 6.85 -13.63 -32.58
N ALA A 75 5.73 -14.22 -32.13
CA ALA A 75 5.06 -15.29 -32.87
C ALA A 75 4.60 -14.83 -34.26
N ARG A 76 4.00 -13.63 -34.34
CA ARG A 76 3.61 -13.01 -35.62
C ARG A 76 4.82 -12.78 -36.53
N LEU A 77 5.91 -12.22 -36.00
CA LEU A 77 7.12 -11.93 -36.77
C LEU A 77 7.78 -13.21 -37.29
N ARG A 78 7.87 -14.26 -36.46
CA ARG A 78 8.37 -15.58 -36.89
C ARG A 78 7.55 -16.17 -38.04
N LEU A 79 6.23 -16.04 -37.98
CA LEU A 79 5.34 -16.48 -39.05
C LEU A 79 5.60 -15.70 -40.34
N LEU A 80 5.80 -14.38 -40.26
CA LEU A 80 6.13 -13.55 -41.42
C LEU A 80 7.51 -13.87 -42.01
N VAL A 81 8.52 -14.09 -41.16
CA VAL A 81 9.86 -14.54 -41.60
C VAL A 81 9.75 -15.86 -42.37
N THR A 82 8.99 -16.81 -41.84
CA THR A 82 8.75 -18.11 -42.50
C THR A 82 8.05 -17.95 -43.85
N GLN A 83 7.04 -17.07 -43.94
CA GLN A 83 6.32 -16.79 -45.19
C GLN A 83 7.23 -16.15 -46.26
N LEU A 84 8.21 -15.36 -45.83
CA LEU A 84 9.20 -14.73 -46.73
C LEU A 84 10.37 -15.66 -47.08
N GLY A 85 10.32 -16.93 -46.68
CA GLY A 85 11.35 -17.93 -46.98
C GLY A 85 12.58 -17.85 -46.07
N GLY A 86 12.51 -17.07 -44.98
CA GLY A 86 13.52 -17.10 -43.92
C GLY A 86 13.27 -18.26 -42.95
N THR A 87 14.31 -18.62 -42.19
CA THR A 87 14.19 -19.53 -41.05
C THR A 87 14.03 -18.74 -39.74
N PRO A 88 13.07 -19.10 -38.87
CA PRO A 88 12.73 -18.36 -37.64
C PRO A 88 13.75 -18.48 -36.51
#